data_AF-L7MD78-F1
#
_entry.id   AF-L7MD78-F1
#
_cell.length_a   1.000
_cell.length_b   1.000
_cell.length_c   1.000
_cell.angle_alpha   90.00
_cell.angle_beta   90.00
_cell.angle_gamma   90.00
#
_symmetry.space_group_name_H-M   'P 1'
#
loop_
_entity.id
_entity.type
_entity.pdbx_description
1 polymer ?
#
loop_
_entity_poly.entity_id
_entity_poly.type
_entity_poly.pdbx_seq_one_letter_code
_entity_poly.pdbx_strand_id
1 'polypeptide(L)'
;LVESTAYVDTWTKEISHSVLRAMATILGSCRELLLELAVYLWWTATRLVFALWWFWKKPRPVPPVTDKLLLRSAISLAADIRNGKVKSVDVVSAYIKRIREVQPILNAVVEERFEEALKDAEEVDRLVASGTMSPSQMSEEKPLLGLPFTSKNSIAIKGMRQDAGSLFWHGRRAEEDAPSVALLRAAGAIPLALTNVPEMCMWGDSHNLVDGATLNAHDTRRSPGGSSGGEGTLLASAGSLIGIGTDIGGSVRIPAAYCGIFAHKPTAGVVPNTGLFPDVGEKLGQFNCVGPMTRFAEDLPLMLNVLAGSPTNTFRLNEKVDLSMLKLYYMDTEGSLYISRMTSDVRRVVRKVTQYLKETHGLEPHRLQLPEMRFAVFTLFKVAAAEEPKPLSEMYRPGGFNTFVELLRLLVGAGRHTLGTLSACKVASFFHFRSEQEGEAYIASLKNARDR
;
A
#
# COMPACT_ATOMS: atom_id res chain seq x y z
N LEU A 1 -48.66 -52.70 -11.37
CA LEU A 1 -49.29 -51.41 -10.99
C LEU A 1 -48.57 -50.73 -9.82
N VAL A 2 -48.06 -51.45 -8.82
CA VAL A 2 -47.32 -50.85 -7.68
C VAL A 2 -45.83 -50.55 -7.99
N GLU A 3 -45.20 -51.29 -8.91
CA GLU A 3 -43.81 -51.00 -9.34
C GLU A 3 -43.70 -49.84 -10.35
N SER A 4 -44.76 -49.55 -11.13
CA SER A 4 -44.76 -48.42 -12.07
C SER A 4 -44.93 -47.07 -11.37
N THR A 5 -45.62 -47.02 -10.23
CA THR A 5 -45.80 -45.80 -9.44
C THR A 5 -44.54 -45.38 -8.71
N ALA A 6 -43.74 -46.33 -8.23
CA ALA A 6 -42.47 -46.04 -7.56
C ALA A 6 -41.43 -45.43 -8.53
N TYR A 7 -41.40 -45.89 -9.79
CA TYR A 7 -40.48 -45.38 -10.82
C TYR A 7 -40.87 -43.96 -11.30
N VAL A 8 -42.16 -43.66 -11.37
CA VAL A 8 -42.68 -42.32 -11.72
C VAL A 8 -42.46 -41.33 -10.59
N ASP A 9 -42.54 -41.75 -9.32
CA ASP A 9 -42.27 -40.89 -8.15
C ASP A 9 -40.79 -40.51 -7.99
N THR A 10 -39.85 -41.41 -8.30
CA THR A 10 -38.41 -41.05 -8.34
C THR A 10 -38.08 -40.15 -9.51
N TRP A 11 -38.63 -40.43 -10.70
CA TRP A 11 -38.42 -39.59 -11.90
C TRP A 11 -38.98 -38.18 -11.72
N THR A 12 -40.18 -38.03 -11.15
CA THR A 12 -40.79 -36.72 -10.89
C THR A 12 -40.05 -35.93 -9.81
N LYS A 13 -39.48 -36.59 -8.79
CA LYS A 13 -38.62 -35.94 -7.78
C LYS A 13 -37.28 -35.48 -8.38
N GLU A 14 -36.65 -36.27 -9.25
CA GLU A 14 -35.42 -35.88 -9.93
C GLU A 14 -35.63 -34.73 -10.94
N ILE A 15 -36.74 -34.75 -11.69
CA ILE A 15 -37.14 -33.63 -12.55
C ILE A 15 -37.45 -32.39 -11.71
N SER A 16 -38.20 -32.52 -10.62
CA SER A 16 -38.50 -31.39 -9.73
C SER A 16 -37.23 -30.79 -9.13
N HIS A 17 -36.28 -31.60 -8.65
CA HIS A 17 -35.00 -31.13 -8.14
C HIS A 17 -34.10 -30.50 -9.21
N SER A 18 -34.07 -31.04 -10.43
CA SER A 18 -33.28 -30.47 -11.54
C SER A 18 -33.89 -29.15 -12.04
N VAL A 19 -35.23 -29.06 -12.13
CA VAL A 19 -35.95 -27.82 -12.46
C VAL A 19 -35.74 -26.77 -11.37
N LEU A 20 -35.85 -27.12 -10.08
CA LEU A 20 -35.57 -26.20 -8.98
C LEU A 20 -34.12 -25.71 -8.96
N ARG A 21 -33.15 -26.58 -9.25
CA ARG A 21 -31.74 -26.17 -9.41
C ARG A 21 -31.58 -25.23 -10.61
N ALA A 22 -32.17 -25.56 -11.76
CA ALA A 22 -32.11 -24.72 -12.96
C ALA A 22 -32.76 -23.36 -12.72
N MET A 23 -33.93 -23.30 -12.07
CA MET A 23 -34.59 -22.05 -11.67
C MET A 23 -33.76 -21.25 -10.68
N ALA A 24 -33.13 -21.89 -9.69
CA ALA A 24 -32.22 -21.23 -8.75
C ALA A 24 -30.97 -20.67 -9.47
N THR A 25 -30.42 -21.40 -10.43
CA THR A 25 -29.31 -20.94 -11.28
C THR A 25 -29.75 -19.74 -12.13
N ILE A 26 -30.91 -19.80 -12.79
CA ILE A 26 -31.45 -18.69 -13.60
C ILE A 26 -31.71 -17.46 -12.73
N LEU A 27 -32.35 -17.61 -11.57
CA LEU A 27 -32.59 -16.52 -10.63
C LEU A 27 -31.27 -15.93 -10.10
N GLY A 28 -30.28 -16.79 -9.84
CA GLY A 28 -28.91 -16.37 -9.50
C GLY A 28 -28.27 -15.54 -10.61
N SER A 29 -28.30 -16.02 -11.85
CA SER A 29 -27.77 -15.30 -13.02
C SER A 29 -28.50 -13.99 -13.29
N CYS A 30 -29.82 -13.94 -13.15
CA CYS A 30 -30.60 -12.71 -13.26
C CYS A 30 -30.22 -11.69 -12.17
N ARG A 31 -30.04 -12.15 -10.93
CA ARG A 31 -29.56 -11.30 -9.83
C ARG A 31 -28.16 -10.76 -10.11
N GLU A 32 -27.24 -11.58 -10.60
CA GLU A 32 -25.89 -11.15 -10.97
C GLU A 32 -25.91 -10.12 -12.10
N LEU A 33 -26.73 -10.33 -13.13
CA LEU A 33 -26.90 -9.39 -14.23
C LEU A 33 -27.47 -8.05 -13.76
N LEU A 34 -28.47 -8.08 -12.87
CA LEU A 34 -29.04 -6.85 -12.29
C LEU A 34 -28.02 -6.10 -11.43
N LEU A 35 -27.23 -6.81 -10.63
CA LEU A 35 -26.13 -6.22 -9.86
C LEU A 35 -25.07 -5.62 -10.78
N GLU A 36 -24.69 -6.33 -11.84
CA GLU A 36 -23.76 -5.85 -12.84
C GLU A 36 -24.25 -4.57 -13.52
N LEU A 37 -25.52 -4.55 -13.93
CA LEU A 37 -26.14 -3.36 -14.51
C LEU A 37 -26.18 -2.19 -13.52
N ALA A 38 -26.56 -2.44 -12.28
CA ALA A 38 -26.60 -1.40 -11.24
C ALA A 38 -25.20 -0.81 -10.98
N VAL A 39 -24.18 -1.65 -10.86
CA VAL A 39 -22.78 -1.23 -10.69
C VAL A 39 -22.30 -0.46 -11.91
N TYR A 40 -22.62 -0.92 -13.13
CA TYR A 40 -22.27 -0.23 -14.37
C TYR A 40 -22.89 1.17 -14.45
N LEU A 41 -24.19 1.28 -14.17
CA LEU A 41 -24.92 2.56 -14.18
C LEU A 41 -24.36 3.52 -13.12
N TRP A 42 -24.12 3.03 -11.90
CA TRP A 42 -23.50 3.79 -10.82
C TRP A 42 -22.14 4.37 -11.23
N TRP A 43 -21.27 3.53 -11.81
CA TRP A 43 -19.95 3.97 -12.25
C TRP A 43 -20.01 4.96 -13.40
N THR A 44 -20.93 4.77 -14.34
CA THR A 44 -21.12 5.68 -15.46
C THR A 44 -21.58 7.05 -14.97
N ALA A 45 -22.56 7.09 -14.07
CA ALA A 45 -23.02 8.32 -13.43
C ALA A 45 -21.89 9.01 -12.65
N THR A 46 -21.15 8.25 -11.83
CA THR A 46 -20.02 8.76 -11.04
C THR A 46 -18.96 9.38 -11.95
N ARG A 47 -18.57 8.68 -13.03
CA ARG A 47 -17.60 9.20 -14.01
C ARG A 47 -18.09 10.47 -14.70
N LEU A 48 -19.38 10.55 -15.03
CA LEU A 48 -19.95 11.75 -15.63
C LEU A 48 -19.88 12.94 -14.68
N VAL A 49 -20.29 12.76 -13.42
CA VAL A 49 -20.21 13.80 -12.38
C VAL A 49 -18.78 14.29 -12.21
N PHE A 50 -17.81 13.38 -12.08
CA PHE A 50 -16.42 13.77 -11.93
C PHE A 50 -15.81 14.37 -13.21
N ALA A 51 -16.20 13.90 -14.40
CA ALA A 51 -15.77 14.51 -15.66
C ALA A 51 -16.24 15.96 -15.75
N LEU A 52 -17.50 16.24 -15.38
CA LEU A 52 -18.02 17.60 -15.28
C LEU A 52 -17.26 18.40 -14.21
N TRP A 53 -17.05 17.85 -13.02
CA TRP A 53 -16.30 18.51 -11.94
C TRP A 53 -14.87 18.89 -12.36
N TRP A 54 -14.15 17.98 -13.01
CA TRP A 54 -12.77 18.18 -13.45
C TRP A 54 -12.66 19.04 -14.72
N PHE A 55 -13.74 19.29 -15.43
CA PHE A 55 -13.77 20.25 -16.53
C PHE A 55 -13.51 21.68 -16.01
N TRP A 56 -14.09 22.03 -14.86
CA TRP A 56 -13.94 23.37 -14.25
C TRP A 56 -12.73 23.48 -13.32
N LYS A 57 -12.36 22.39 -12.62
CA LYS A 57 -11.19 22.36 -11.73
C LYS A 57 -9.92 22.06 -12.53
N LYS A 58 -9.05 23.06 -12.67
CA LYS A 58 -7.71 22.88 -13.30
C LYS A 58 -6.70 22.28 -12.31
N PRO A 59 -5.84 21.34 -12.75
CA PRO A 59 -4.76 20.83 -11.92
C PRO A 59 -3.69 21.91 -11.72
N ARG A 60 -3.03 21.89 -10.56
CA ARG A 60 -1.86 22.72 -10.29
C ARG A 60 -0.62 21.87 -10.58
N PRO A 61 0.14 22.15 -11.64
CA PRO A 61 1.29 21.33 -11.99
C PRO A 61 2.39 21.44 -10.93
N VAL A 62 3.08 20.34 -10.67
CA VAL A 62 4.30 20.33 -9.87
C VAL A 62 5.44 20.93 -10.71
N PRO A 63 6.28 21.84 -10.17
CA PRO A 63 7.43 22.38 -10.89
C PRO A 63 8.37 21.28 -11.39
N PRO A 64 9.01 21.45 -12.56
CA PRO A 64 9.97 20.48 -13.07
C PRO A 64 11.17 20.34 -12.12
N VAL A 65 11.81 19.17 -12.14
CA VAL A 65 13.02 18.91 -11.36
C VAL A 65 14.20 19.61 -12.03
N THR A 66 14.85 20.53 -11.33
CA THR A 66 16.00 21.30 -11.86
C THR A 66 17.35 20.80 -11.34
N ASP A 67 17.37 20.21 -10.15
CA ASP A 67 18.59 19.70 -9.53
C ASP A 67 18.88 18.27 -10.02
N LYS A 68 20.08 18.06 -10.55
CA LYS A 68 20.49 16.77 -11.12
C LYS A 68 20.71 15.69 -10.07
N LEU A 69 21.00 16.05 -8.81
CA LEU A 69 21.13 15.08 -7.72
C LEU A 69 19.81 14.33 -7.49
N LEU A 70 18.69 15.01 -7.70
CA LEU A 70 17.34 14.47 -7.59
C LEU A 70 16.95 13.52 -8.74
N LEU A 71 17.84 13.29 -9.71
CA LEU A 71 17.62 12.38 -10.84
C LEU A 71 18.52 11.13 -10.77
N ARG A 72 19.25 10.95 -9.67
CA ARG A 72 20.16 9.82 -9.45
C ARG A 72 19.55 8.79 -8.51
N SER A 73 19.88 7.51 -8.71
CA SER A 73 19.48 6.40 -7.84
C SER A 73 20.23 6.41 -6.51
N ALA A 74 19.66 5.73 -5.52
CA ALA A 74 20.26 5.60 -4.20
C ALA A 74 21.62 4.88 -4.29
N ILE A 75 21.70 3.79 -5.05
CA ILE A 75 22.96 3.07 -5.29
C ILE A 75 24.04 4.01 -5.84
N SER A 76 23.69 4.81 -6.85
CA SER A 76 24.64 5.74 -7.49
C SER A 76 25.11 6.84 -6.56
N LEU A 77 24.19 7.44 -5.78
CA LEU A 77 24.53 8.51 -4.84
C LEU A 77 25.36 7.99 -3.66
N ALA A 78 25.01 6.84 -3.09
CA ALA A 78 25.76 6.27 -1.98
C ALA A 78 27.19 5.91 -2.41
N ALA A 79 27.37 5.40 -3.63
CA ALA A 79 28.70 5.14 -4.18
C ALA A 79 29.51 6.44 -4.31
N ASP A 80 28.92 7.52 -4.82
CA ASP A 80 29.62 8.79 -4.98
C ASP A 80 29.95 9.48 -3.65
N ILE A 81 29.06 9.39 -2.65
CA ILE A 81 29.33 9.88 -1.29
C ILE A 81 30.52 9.14 -0.68
N ARG A 82 30.50 7.80 -0.70
CA ARG A 82 31.61 6.98 -0.16
C ARG A 82 32.95 7.26 -0.84
N ASN A 83 32.94 7.65 -2.11
CA ASN A 83 34.15 8.00 -2.87
C ASN A 83 34.50 9.50 -2.81
N GLY A 84 33.80 10.30 -2.00
CA GLY A 84 34.06 11.73 -1.84
C GLY A 84 33.76 12.58 -3.07
N LYS A 85 33.00 12.05 -4.05
CA LYS A 85 32.62 12.76 -5.29
C LYS A 85 31.45 13.72 -5.09
N VAL A 86 30.59 13.41 -4.13
CA VAL A 86 29.41 14.21 -3.75
C VAL A 86 29.35 14.23 -2.23
N LYS A 87 28.97 15.37 -1.64
CA LYS A 87 28.75 15.44 -0.19
C LYS A 87 27.32 15.02 0.18
N SER A 88 27.18 14.37 1.32
CA SER A 88 25.91 14.02 1.94
C SER A 88 25.06 15.28 2.18
N VAL A 89 25.67 16.35 2.69
CA VAL A 89 24.96 17.62 2.94
C VAL A 89 24.35 18.23 1.67
N ASP A 90 25.02 18.08 0.52
CA ASP A 90 24.52 18.58 -0.77
C ASP A 90 23.29 17.78 -1.22
N VAL A 91 23.33 16.45 -1.04
CA VAL A 91 22.20 15.57 -1.36
C VAL A 91 21.01 15.86 -0.46
N VAL A 92 21.21 15.90 0.87
CA VAL A 92 20.13 16.20 1.83
C VAL A 92 19.55 17.59 1.57
N SER A 93 20.39 18.60 1.34
CA SER A 93 19.94 19.96 1.01
C SER A 93 19.10 20.02 -0.26
N ALA A 94 19.49 19.28 -1.31
CA ALA A 94 18.73 19.20 -2.56
C ALA A 94 17.32 18.64 -2.33
N TYR A 95 17.20 17.56 -1.53
CA TYR A 95 15.89 16.97 -1.20
C TYR A 95 15.05 17.89 -0.31
N ILE A 96 15.63 18.56 0.68
CA ILE A 96 14.92 19.57 1.50
C ILE A 96 14.35 20.69 0.62
N LYS A 97 15.18 21.23 -0.28
CA LYS A 97 14.76 22.28 -1.22
C LYS A 97 13.61 21.77 -2.08
N ARG A 98 13.69 20.54 -2.59
CA ARG A 98 12.62 19.97 -3.40
C ARG A 98 11.32 19.79 -2.62
N ILE A 99 11.38 19.30 -1.39
CA ILE A 99 10.19 19.18 -0.54
C ILE A 99 9.53 20.55 -0.36
N ARG A 100 10.30 21.60 -0.06
CA ARG A 100 9.77 22.96 0.10
C ARG A 100 9.07 23.49 -1.16
N GLU A 101 9.52 23.10 -2.35
CA GLU A 101 8.89 23.47 -3.62
C GLU A 101 7.55 22.75 -3.84
N VAL A 102 7.47 21.46 -3.53
CA VAL A 102 6.32 20.61 -3.88
C VAL A 102 5.26 20.52 -2.77
N GLN A 103 5.66 20.69 -1.51
CA GLN A 103 4.77 20.53 -0.35
C GLN A 103 3.55 21.47 -0.39
N PRO A 104 3.66 22.77 -0.76
CA PRO A 104 2.50 23.66 -0.87
C PRO A 104 1.49 23.27 -1.97
N ILE A 105 1.84 22.29 -2.82
CA ILE A 105 1.01 21.77 -3.91
C ILE A 105 0.43 20.40 -3.54
N LEU A 106 1.26 19.53 -2.93
CA LEU A 106 0.95 18.12 -2.75
C LEU A 106 0.51 17.74 -1.35
N ASN A 107 0.90 18.51 -0.33
CA ASN A 107 0.59 18.22 1.07
C ASN A 107 0.93 16.77 1.48
N ALA A 108 2.19 16.39 1.27
CA ALA A 108 2.69 15.02 1.44
C ALA A 108 3.46 14.80 2.74
N VAL A 109 4.15 15.83 3.24
CA VAL A 109 4.92 15.81 4.49
C VAL A 109 4.05 16.32 5.64
N VAL A 110 4.10 15.64 6.79
CA VAL A 110 3.34 16.01 8.00
C VAL A 110 4.21 16.44 9.16
N GLU A 111 5.49 16.07 9.15
CA GLU A 111 6.50 16.55 10.07
C GLU A 111 7.88 16.48 9.41
N GLU A 112 8.65 17.55 9.51
CA GLU A 112 10.00 17.64 8.95
C GLU A 112 11.06 17.39 10.03
N ARG A 113 12.23 16.87 9.61
CA ARG A 113 13.42 16.68 10.44
C ARG A 113 14.66 17.31 9.80
N PHE A 114 14.46 18.44 9.12
CA PHE A 114 15.45 19.00 8.19
C PHE A 114 16.74 19.47 8.87
N GLU A 115 16.63 20.10 10.04
CA GLU A 115 17.80 20.62 10.75
C GLU A 115 18.69 19.50 11.27
N GLU A 116 18.11 18.48 11.89
CA GLU A 116 18.86 17.31 12.36
C GLU A 116 19.38 16.47 11.19
N ALA A 117 18.61 16.34 10.09
CA ALA A 117 19.06 15.63 8.90
C ALA A 117 20.31 16.28 8.28
N LEU A 118 20.41 17.62 8.29
CA LEU A 118 21.62 18.32 7.83
C LEU A 118 22.81 18.07 8.77
N LYS A 119 22.60 18.06 10.09
CA LYS A 119 23.66 17.73 11.06
C LYS A 119 24.15 16.28 10.91
N ASP A 120 23.23 15.34 10.70
CA ASP A 120 23.54 13.93 10.43
C ASP A 120 24.34 13.81 9.11
N ALA A 121 23.99 14.62 8.10
CA ALA A 121 24.70 14.64 6.81
C ALA A 121 26.12 15.18 6.93
N GLU A 122 26.33 16.25 7.70
CA GLU A 122 27.66 16.79 7.98
C GLU A 122 28.56 15.79 8.72
N GLU A 123 27.99 14.99 9.62
CA GLU A 123 28.74 13.92 10.29
C GLU A 123 29.18 12.83 9.32
N VAL A 124 28.32 12.46 8.37
CA VAL A 124 28.69 11.56 7.27
C VAL A 124 29.85 12.14 6.44
N ASP A 125 29.79 13.43 6.12
CA ASP A 125 30.86 14.07 5.35
C ASP A 125 32.19 14.11 6.12
N ARG A 126 32.15 14.31 7.45
CA ARG A 126 33.32 14.20 8.33
C ARG A 126 33.88 12.78 8.35
N LEU A 127 33.02 11.76 8.45
CA LEU A 127 33.42 10.35 8.42
C LEU A 127 34.15 10.03 7.11
N VAL A 128 33.57 10.40 5.96
CA VAL A 128 34.19 10.18 4.64
C VAL A 128 35.53 10.91 4.53
N ALA A 129 35.59 12.18 4.95
CA ALA A 129 36.81 12.98 4.89
C ALA A 129 37.92 12.48 5.82
N SER A 130 37.56 11.87 6.96
CA SER A 130 38.54 11.32 7.92
C SER A 130 39.35 10.16 7.35
N GLY A 131 38.82 9.44 6.35
CA GLY A 131 39.44 8.24 5.79
C GLY A 131 39.53 7.05 6.76
N THR A 132 38.85 7.12 7.92
CA THR A 132 38.85 6.07 8.95
C THR A 132 38.19 4.77 8.49
N MET A 133 37.24 4.85 7.55
CA MET A 133 36.67 3.71 6.84
C MET A 133 37.04 3.80 5.37
N SER A 134 37.46 2.69 4.76
CA SER A 134 37.62 2.63 3.31
C SER A 134 36.26 2.66 2.61
N PRO A 135 36.18 3.09 1.33
CA PRO A 135 34.95 3.03 0.55
C PRO A 135 34.31 1.63 0.50
N SER A 136 35.13 0.57 0.49
CA SER A 136 34.66 -0.82 0.53
C SER A 136 34.00 -1.17 1.86
N GLN A 137 34.64 -0.85 2.99
CA GLN A 137 34.05 -1.05 4.32
C GLN A 137 32.74 -0.27 4.47
N MET A 138 32.72 0.99 4.04
CA MET A 138 31.48 1.78 4.04
C MET A 138 30.40 1.16 3.16
N SER A 139 30.74 0.52 2.03
CA SER A 139 29.76 -0.12 1.16
C SER A 139 29.12 -1.35 1.80
N GLU A 140 29.87 -2.09 2.63
CA GLU A 140 29.40 -3.31 3.31
C GLU A 140 28.61 -2.97 4.58
N GLU A 141 29.14 -2.07 5.42
CA GLU A 141 28.56 -1.75 6.72
C GLU A 141 27.50 -0.63 6.65
N LYS A 142 27.64 0.29 5.68
CA LYS A 142 26.77 1.47 5.51
C LYS A 142 26.31 1.61 4.06
N PRO A 143 25.59 0.62 3.52
CA PRO A 143 25.20 0.60 2.11
C PRO A 143 24.39 1.84 1.66
N LEU A 144 23.70 2.51 2.59
CA LEU A 144 22.88 3.71 2.38
C LEU A 144 23.52 5.00 2.93
N LEU A 145 24.83 5.00 3.16
CA LEU A 145 25.56 6.12 3.78
C LEU A 145 25.18 7.48 3.19
N GLY A 146 24.70 8.39 4.06
CA GLY A 146 24.43 9.78 3.73
C GLY A 146 23.16 10.03 2.90
N LEU A 147 22.35 9.00 2.67
CA LEU A 147 21.15 9.14 1.85
C LEU A 147 19.93 9.55 2.69
N PRO A 148 19.16 10.57 2.28
CA PRO A 148 17.90 10.88 2.94
C PRO A 148 16.83 9.84 2.63
N PHE A 149 16.00 9.51 3.63
CA PHE A 149 14.78 8.73 3.44
C PHE A 149 13.57 9.35 4.12
N THR A 150 12.38 9.06 3.60
CA THR A 150 11.10 9.44 4.22
C THR A 150 10.39 8.21 4.80
N SER A 151 9.56 8.45 5.79
CA SER A 151 8.81 7.37 6.44
C SER A 151 7.35 7.72 6.58
N LYS A 152 6.49 6.75 6.33
CA LYS A 152 5.08 6.85 6.65
C LYS A 152 4.88 7.15 8.14
N ASN A 153 4.03 8.12 8.48
CA ASN A 153 3.73 8.55 9.86
C ASN A 153 3.32 7.41 10.83
N SER A 154 2.83 6.27 10.32
CA SER A 154 2.53 5.08 11.12
C SER A 154 3.75 4.33 11.66
N ILE A 155 4.95 4.57 11.11
CA ILE A 155 6.18 3.85 11.46
C ILE A 155 6.97 4.71 12.44
N ALA A 156 7.27 4.16 13.63
CA ALA A 156 7.93 4.90 14.70
C ALA A 156 9.32 5.40 14.29
N ILE A 157 9.53 6.71 14.41
CA ILE A 157 10.84 7.36 14.43
C ILE A 157 10.94 8.10 15.76
N LYS A 158 11.97 7.80 16.56
CA LYS A 158 12.15 8.35 17.90
C LYS A 158 12.01 9.87 17.91
N GLY A 159 11.14 10.35 18.78
CA GLY A 159 10.87 11.76 18.99
C GLY A 159 9.95 12.39 17.94
N MET A 160 9.63 11.73 16.83
CA MET A 160 8.69 12.23 15.81
C MET A 160 7.24 11.76 16.09
N ARG A 161 6.28 12.40 15.45
CA ARG A 161 4.84 12.14 15.57
C ARG A 161 4.49 10.75 15.04
N GLN A 162 3.58 10.07 15.72
CA GLN A 162 3.09 8.75 15.32
C GLN A 162 1.61 8.64 15.68
N ASP A 163 0.80 9.50 15.08
CA ASP A 163 -0.64 9.66 15.34
C ASP A 163 -1.54 9.06 14.25
N ALA A 164 -0.95 8.56 13.16
CA ALA A 164 -1.64 7.97 12.00
C ALA A 164 -2.76 8.87 11.44
N GLY A 165 -2.59 10.20 11.49
CA GLY A 165 -3.61 11.16 11.03
C GLY A 165 -4.91 11.14 11.86
N SER A 166 -4.89 10.59 13.08
CA SER A 166 -6.06 10.56 13.96
C SER A 166 -6.13 11.81 14.83
N LEU A 167 -7.29 12.48 14.81
CA LEU A 167 -7.57 13.60 15.72
C LEU A 167 -7.51 13.19 17.19
N PHE A 168 -7.88 11.96 17.51
CA PHE A 168 -7.88 11.47 18.89
C PHE A 168 -6.46 11.26 19.41
N TRP A 169 -5.58 10.72 18.56
CA TRP A 169 -4.18 10.44 18.91
C TRP A 169 -3.23 11.59 18.55
N HIS A 170 -3.76 12.73 18.11
CA HIS A 170 -2.92 13.84 17.68
C HIS A 170 -2.00 14.31 18.81
N GLY A 171 -0.72 14.51 18.48
CA GLY A 171 0.33 14.81 19.45
C GLY A 171 1.05 13.57 20.02
N ARG A 172 0.58 12.36 19.74
CA ARG A 172 1.33 11.12 20.03
C ARG A 172 2.69 11.16 19.32
N ARG A 173 3.77 10.89 20.07
CA ARG A 173 5.14 10.79 19.56
C ARG A 173 5.72 9.41 19.87
N ALA A 174 6.60 8.92 19.00
CA ALA A 174 7.29 7.66 19.21
C ALA A 174 8.44 7.83 20.21
N GLU A 175 8.57 6.89 21.15
CA GLU A 175 9.61 6.89 22.18
C GLU A 175 10.93 6.29 21.68
N GLU A 176 10.85 5.40 20.69
CA GLU A 176 11.95 4.68 20.08
C GLU A 176 11.76 4.53 18.57
N ASP A 177 12.84 4.21 17.86
CA ASP A 177 12.76 3.87 16.44
C ASP A 177 12.12 2.49 16.28
N ALA A 178 11.23 2.33 15.30
CA ALA A 178 10.85 1.01 14.83
C ALA A 178 12.12 0.26 14.34
N PRO A 179 12.22 -1.06 14.48
CA PRO A 179 13.42 -1.77 14.02
C PRO A 179 13.74 -1.54 12.54
N SER A 180 12.73 -1.39 11.68
CA SER A 180 12.92 -1.02 10.27
C SER A 180 13.66 0.32 10.09
N VAL A 181 13.35 1.32 10.93
CA VAL A 181 14.01 2.62 10.95
C VAL A 181 15.42 2.50 11.54
N ALA A 182 15.58 1.75 12.63
CA ALA A 182 16.89 1.51 13.23
C ALA A 182 17.86 0.83 12.24
N LEU A 183 17.38 -0.13 11.44
CA LEU A 183 18.16 -0.79 10.39
C LEU A 183 18.60 0.18 9.28
N LEU A 184 17.70 1.06 8.82
CA LEU A 184 18.03 2.09 7.83
C LEU A 184 19.10 3.06 8.38
N ARG A 185 18.98 3.50 9.63
CA ARG A 185 19.98 4.38 10.28
C ARG A 185 21.32 3.67 10.46
N ALA A 186 21.32 2.40 10.86
CA ALA A 186 22.53 1.59 10.98
C ALA A 186 23.26 1.46 9.63
N ALA A 187 22.51 1.28 8.55
CA ALA A 187 23.00 1.28 7.17
C ALA A 187 23.44 2.67 6.66
N GLY A 188 23.36 3.71 7.48
CA GLY A 188 23.84 5.06 7.19
C GLY A 188 22.81 5.99 6.54
N ALA A 189 21.54 5.59 6.44
CA ALA A 189 20.48 6.45 5.91
C ALA A 189 20.02 7.49 6.95
N ILE A 190 19.57 8.64 6.47
CA ILE A 190 19.21 9.81 7.28
C ILE A 190 17.69 10.05 7.21
N PRO A 191 16.95 9.96 8.34
CA PRO A 191 15.53 10.27 8.34
C PRO A 191 15.28 11.75 8.03
N LEU A 192 14.47 12.02 7.01
CA LEU A 192 14.25 13.38 6.50
C LEU A 192 12.91 13.98 6.93
N ALA A 193 11.83 13.20 6.84
CA ALA A 193 10.47 13.66 7.11
C ALA A 193 9.49 12.48 7.29
N LEU A 194 8.36 12.76 7.95
CA LEU A 194 7.20 11.89 7.99
C LEU A 194 6.19 12.25 6.91
N THR A 195 5.58 11.25 6.29
CA THR A 195 4.60 11.45 5.23
C THR A 195 3.17 11.12 5.63
N ASN A 196 2.24 11.77 4.93
CA ASN A 196 0.82 11.77 5.22
C ASN A 196 0.12 10.44 4.89
N VAL A 197 -0.88 10.13 5.69
CA VAL A 197 -1.65 8.88 5.68
C VAL A 197 -3.14 9.17 5.78
N PRO A 198 -4.04 8.25 5.38
CA PRO A 198 -5.41 8.33 5.83
C PRO A 198 -5.50 8.06 7.32
N GLU A 199 -6.59 8.52 7.93
CA GLU A 199 -6.88 8.31 9.33
C GLU A 199 -6.76 6.82 9.71
N MET A 200 -5.89 6.53 10.68
CA MET A 200 -5.53 5.18 11.15
C MET A 200 -5.05 4.22 10.05
N CYS A 201 -4.56 4.74 8.93
CA CYS A 201 -4.06 3.95 7.79
C CYS A 201 -5.11 3.04 7.11
N MET A 202 -6.41 3.21 7.40
CA MET A 202 -7.49 2.31 6.98
C MET A 202 -8.31 2.85 5.79
N TRP A 203 -7.63 3.36 4.76
CA TRP A 203 -8.28 3.74 3.51
C TRP A 203 -7.32 3.70 2.31
N GLY A 204 -7.88 3.61 1.09
CA GLY A 204 -7.13 3.59 -0.16
C GLY A 204 -6.76 4.96 -0.72
N ASP A 205 -6.78 6.00 0.10
CA ASP A 205 -6.36 7.39 -0.19
C ASP A 205 -5.50 7.90 0.98
N SER A 206 -4.89 9.08 0.88
CA SER A 206 -4.17 9.76 1.97
C SER A 206 -4.87 11.08 2.33
N HIS A 207 -5.97 10.96 3.07
CA HIS A 207 -6.73 12.09 3.59
C HIS A 207 -7.13 11.84 5.04
N ASN A 208 -6.87 12.83 5.90
CA ASN A 208 -7.28 12.84 7.29
C ASN A 208 -7.65 14.26 7.75
N LEU A 209 -8.21 14.39 8.95
CA LEU A 209 -8.66 15.68 9.49
C LEU A 209 -7.57 16.47 10.22
N VAL A 210 -6.39 15.88 10.46
CA VAL A 210 -5.23 16.51 11.11
C VAL A 210 -4.44 17.34 10.09
N ASP A 211 -4.00 16.68 9.02
CA ASP A 211 -3.09 17.24 8.01
C ASP A 211 -3.80 17.51 6.67
N GLY A 212 -5.07 17.12 6.53
CA GLY A 212 -5.81 17.27 5.28
C GLY A 212 -5.48 16.19 4.25
N ALA A 213 -5.71 16.51 2.96
CA ALA A 213 -5.58 15.58 1.85
C ALA A 213 -4.25 15.76 1.10
N THR A 214 -3.58 14.65 0.81
CA THR A 214 -2.45 14.59 -0.12
C THR A 214 -2.94 14.46 -1.55
N LEU A 215 -2.28 15.13 -2.48
CA LEU A 215 -2.63 15.13 -3.90
C LEU A 215 -1.58 14.38 -4.73
N ASN A 216 -2.01 13.80 -5.86
CA ASN A 216 -1.12 13.09 -6.78
C ASN A 216 -0.25 14.06 -7.60
N ALA A 217 1.06 13.81 -7.67
CA ALA A 217 2.02 14.63 -8.39
C ALA A 217 1.77 14.70 -9.91
N HIS A 218 1.15 13.68 -10.51
CA HIS A 218 0.81 13.65 -11.94
C HIS A 218 -0.44 14.47 -12.28
N ASP A 219 -1.39 14.56 -11.34
CA ASP A 219 -2.61 15.35 -11.48
C ASP A 219 -3.18 15.65 -10.08
N THR A 220 -3.07 16.90 -9.64
CA THR A 220 -3.48 17.32 -8.28
C THR A 220 -4.99 17.29 -8.04
N ARG A 221 -5.78 16.81 -9.00
CA ARG A 221 -7.21 16.54 -8.84
C ARG A 221 -7.47 15.08 -8.48
N ARG A 222 -6.42 14.25 -8.42
CA ARG A 222 -6.46 12.81 -8.18
C ARG A 222 -5.83 12.47 -6.83
N SER A 223 -6.30 11.34 -6.29
CA SER A 223 -5.69 10.70 -5.14
C SER A 223 -4.32 10.13 -5.50
N PRO A 224 -3.32 10.22 -4.60
CA PRO A 224 -2.06 9.51 -4.72
C PRO A 224 -2.18 8.02 -4.35
N GLY A 225 -3.37 7.55 -3.95
CA GLY A 225 -3.60 6.23 -3.38
C GLY A 225 -3.34 6.23 -1.87
N GLY A 226 -3.47 5.06 -1.24
CA GLY A 226 -3.28 4.91 0.20
C GLY A 226 -3.07 3.46 0.62
N SER A 227 -2.66 3.22 1.87
CA SER A 227 -2.48 4.24 2.92
C SER A 227 -1.12 4.95 2.94
N SER A 228 -0.18 4.59 2.06
CA SER A 228 1.15 5.24 1.96
C SER A 228 1.21 6.28 0.82
N GLY A 229 0.13 7.05 0.62
CA GLY A 229 0.00 8.03 -0.46
C GLY A 229 0.97 9.20 -0.37
N GLY A 230 1.32 9.61 0.85
CA GLY A 230 2.35 10.62 1.10
C GLY A 230 3.72 10.21 0.54
N GLU A 231 4.20 9.00 0.87
CA GLU A 231 5.41 8.42 0.27
C GLU A 231 5.29 8.35 -1.27
N GLY A 232 4.16 7.85 -1.77
CA GLY A 232 3.92 7.68 -3.20
C GLY A 232 4.11 8.97 -4.00
N THR A 233 3.43 10.04 -3.60
CA THR A 233 3.48 11.32 -4.31
C THR A 233 4.82 12.04 -4.12
N LEU A 234 5.45 11.89 -2.97
CA LEU A 234 6.71 12.56 -2.65
C LEU A 234 7.87 11.95 -3.45
N LEU A 235 7.90 10.62 -3.58
CA LEU A 235 8.84 9.93 -4.48
C LEU A 235 8.60 10.29 -5.95
N ALA A 236 7.34 10.33 -6.39
CA ALA A 236 6.97 10.68 -7.77
C ALA A 236 7.34 12.11 -8.15
N SER A 237 7.34 13.03 -7.18
CA SER A 237 7.73 14.43 -7.36
C SER A 237 9.21 14.69 -7.11
N ALA A 238 10.01 13.64 -6.88
CA ALA A 238 11.43 13.69 -6.50
C ALA A 238 11.71 14.42 -5.17
N GLY A 239 10.71 14.61 -4.31
CA GLY A 239 10.86 15.12 -2.96
C GLY A 239 11.37 14.08 -1.96
N SER A 240 11.45 12.81 -2.35
CA SER A 240 12.12 11.74 -1.60
C SER A 240 12.98 10.90 -2.54
N LEU A 241 14.09 10.37 -2.02
CA LEU A 241 14.98 9.45 -2.74
C LEU A 241 14.49 8.01 -2.60
N ILE A 242 14.26 7.61 -1.34
CA ILE A 242 13.81 6.30 -0.90
C ILE A 242 12.86 6.49 0.28
N GLY A 243 11.93 5.57 0.44
CA GLY A 243 10.89 5.66 1.46
C GLY A 243 10.47 4.30 1.99
N ILE A 244 9.77 4.31 3.13
CA ILE A 244 9.14 3.12 3.70
C ILE A 244 7.67 3.37 4.02
N GLY A 245 6.85 2.38 3.66
CA GLY A 245 5.42 2.33 3.99
C GLY A 245 5.03 0.99 4.59
N THR A 246 3.74 0.79 4.80
CA THR A 246 3.16 -0.47 5.30
C THR A 246 2.08 -0.96 4.35
N ASP A 247 1.93 -2.27 4.19
CA ASP A 247 0.99 -2.90 3.26
C ASP A 247 0.37 -4.18 3.84
N ILE A 248 -0.94 -4.10 4.09
CA ILE A 248 -1.82 -5.23 4.41
C ILE A 248 -2.62 -5.61 3.16
N GLY A 249 -3.35 -4.63 2.60
CA GLY A 249 -4.28 -4.82 1.49
C GLY A 249 -3.88 -4.11 0.20
N GLY A 250 -2.61 -3.73 0.04
CA GLY A 250 -2.10 -2.96 -1.10
C GLY A 250 -1.50 -1.61 -0.72
N SER A 251 -1.34 -1.29 0.56
CA SER A 251 -1.03 0.09 1.00
C SER A 251 0.35 0.64 0.61
N VAL A 252 1.28 -0.15 0.06
CA VAL A 252 2.45 0.37 -0.68
C VAL A 252 2.28 0.23 -2.20
N ARG A 253 1.64 -0.85 -2.65
CA ARG A 253 1.45 -1.17 -4.08
C ARG A 253 0.45 -0.23 -4.77
N ILE A 254 -0.63 0.16 -4.09
CA ILE A 254 -1.67 1.08 -4.60
C ILE A 254 -1.06 2.47 -4.81
N PRO A 255 -0.41 3.12 -3.81
CA PRO A 255 0.28 4.37 -4.05
C PRO A 255 1.34 4.28 -5.14
N ALA A 256 2.09 3.17 -5.20
CA ALA A 256 3.10 2.99 -6.22
C ALA A 256 2.52 2.95 -7.64
N ALA A 257 1.43 2.22 -7.83
CA ALA A 257 0.70 2.17 -9.10
C ALA A 257 0.11 3.53 -9.48
N TYR A 258 -0.43 4.28 -8.52
CA TYR A 258 -1.08 5.58 -8.79
C TYR A 258 -0.09 6.70 -9.02
N CYS A 259 1.07 6.65 -8.36
CA CYS A 259 2.10 7.68 -8.44
C CYS A 259 3.22 7.33 -9.43
N GLY A 260 3.21 6.14 -10.04
CA GLY A 260 4.19 5.74 -11.04
C GLY A 260 5.60 5.55 -10.46
N ILE A 261 5.68 4.95 -9.27
CA ILE A 261 6.95 4.63 -8.59
C ILE A 261 7.06 3.12 -8.38
N PHE A 262 8.19 2.66 -7.82
CA PHE A 262 8.40 1.26 -7.49
C PHE A 262 8.18 1.02 -5.99
N ALA A 263 7.54 -0.09 -5.64
CA ALA A 263 7.40 -0.51 -4.26
C ALA A 263 7.35 -2.03 -4.18
N HIS A 264 7.80 -2.57 -3.04
CA HIS A 264 7.75 -4.00 -2.79
C HIS A 264 7.03 -4.27 -1.48
N LYS A 265 6.00 -5.14 -1.54
CA LYS A 265 5.46 -5.78 -0.33
C LYS A 265 6.19 -7.11 -0.16
N PRO A 266 7.14 -7.21 0.80
CA PRO A 266 7.87 -8.44 1.00
C PRO A 266 6.97 -9.57 1.49
N THR A 267 7.56 -10.76 1.56
CA THR A 267 6.98 -11.89 2.30
C THR A 267 6.84 -11.48 3.78
N ALA A 268 5.74 -11.89 4.39
CA ALA A 268 5.49 -11.64 5.81
C ALA A 268 6.64 -12.14 6.67
N GLY A 269 7.03 -11.37 7.68
CA GLY A 269 8.13 -11.70 8.59
C GLY A 269 9.54 -11.42 8.07
N VAL A 270 9.72 -11.05 6.79
CA VAL A 270 11.04 -10.63 6.26
C VAL A 270 11.51 -9.33 6.89
N VAL A 271 10.60 -8.38 7.09
CA VAL A 271 10.87 -7.11 7.76
C VAL A 271 10.08 -7.07 9.06
N PRO A 272 10.69 -6.68 10.21
CA PRO A 272 9.97 -6.58 11.48
C PRO A 272 8.84 -5.54 11.42
N ASN A 273 7.67 -5.91 11.96
CA ASN A 273 6.48 -5.05 12.05
C ASN A 273 6.30 -4.38 13.44
N THR A 274 7.29 -4.48 14.32
CA THR A 274 7.24 -3.80 15.62
C THR A 274 7.44 -2.29 15.45
N GLY A 275 6.88 -1.49 16.35
CA GLY A 275 6.92 -0.02 16.27
C GLY A 275 5.96 0.57 15.22
N LEU A 276 4.92 -0.16 14.80
CA LEU A 276 3.87 0.33 13.91
C LEU A 276 2.64 0.82 14.69
N PHE A 277 1.92 1.79 14.12
CA PHE A 277 0.69 2.33 14.68
C PHE A 277 -0.34 2.66 13.56
N PRO A 278 -1.63 2.32 13.70
CA PRO A 278 -2.24 1.55 14.80
C PRO A 278 -1.67 0.14 14.92
N ASP A 279 -1.79 -0.41 16.13
CA ASP A 279 -1.70 -1.86 16.32
C ASP A 279 -2.92 -2.51 15.65
N VAL A 280 -2.66 -3.50 14.82
CA VAL A 280 -3.67 -4.23 14.06
C VAL A 280 -3.88 -5.65 14.60
N GLY A 281 -3.27 -5.97 15.74
CA GLY A 281 -3.30 -7.30 16.35
C GLY A 281 -2.36 -8.30 15.66
N GLU A 282 -2.09 -9.41 16.34
CA GLU A 282 -1.13 -10.43 15.88
C GLU A 282 -1.48 -10.98 14.49
N LYS A 283 -2.77 -11.22 14.29
CA LYS A 283 -3.30 -12.15 13.30
C LYS A 283 -3.43 -11.42 11.93
N LEU A 284 -3.95 -10.18 11.92
CA LEU A 284 -3.86 -9.26 10.77
C LEU A 284 -2.42 -8.74 10.58
N GLY A 285 -1.65 -8.63 11.67
CA GLY A 285 -0.23 -8.32 11.68
C GLY A 285 0.62 -9.27 10.84
N GLN A 286 0.16 -10.50 10.61
CA GLN A 286 0.82 -11.47 9.70
C GLN A 286 0.74 -11.03 8.23
N PHE A 287 -0.26 -10.23 7.86
CA PHE A 287 -0.39 -9.71 6.49
C PHE A 287 0.25 -8.33 6.34
N ASN A 288 0.40 -7.59 7.44
CA ASN A 288 1.09 -6.32 7.44
C ASN A 288 2.55 -6.53 7.08
N CYS A 289 3.09 -5.69 6.21
CA CYS A 289 4.49 -5.74 5.82
C CYS A 289 5.00 -4.30 5.71
N VAL A 290 6.06 -3.97 6.43
CA VAL A 290 6.88 -2.81 6.09
C VAL A 290 7.54 -3.07 4.74
N GLY A 291 7.37 -2.16 3.79
CA GLY A 291 7.81 -2.33 2.41
C GLY A 291 8.59 -1.12 1.90
N PRO A 292 9.70 -1.33 1.17
CA PRO A 292 10.43 -0.23 0.56
C PRO A 292 9.66 0.36 -0.63
N MET A 293 9.81 1.67 -0.80
CA MET A 293 9.25 2.47 -1.89
C MET A 293 10.38 3.32 -2.49
N THR A 294 10.58 3.25 -3.81
CA THR A 294 11.73 3.87 -4.48
C THR A 294 11.32 4.49 -5.82
N ARG A 295 12.10 5.46 -6.28
CA ARG A 295 11.91 6.06 -7.62
C ARG A 295 12.55 5.21 -8.72
N PHE A 296 13.60 4.46 -8.40
CA PHE A 296 14.28 3.56 -9.34
C PHE A 296 14.12 2.11 -8.90
N ALA A 297 13.82 1.23 -9.85
CA ALA A 297 13.65 -0.19 -9.60
C ALA A 297 14.94 -0.85 -9.05
N GLU A 298 16.11 -0.37 -9.48
CA GLU A 298 17.41 -0.88 -9.04
C GLU A 298 17.67 -0.70 -7.55
N ASP A 299 17.00 0.26 -6.89
CA ASP A 299 17.18 0.53 -5.46
C ASP A 299 16.35 -0.42 -4.57
N LEU A 300 15.36 -1.14 -5.13
CA LEU A 300 14.50 -2.04 -4.34
C LEU A 300 15.28 -3.19 -3.66
N PRO A 301 16.17 -3.94 -4.36
CA PRO A 301 16.97 -4.99 -3.72
C PRO A 301 17.82 -4.47 -2.56
N LEU A 302 18.46 -3.31 -2.73
CA LEU A 302 19.29 -2.68 -1.69
C LEU A 302 18.45 -2.36 -0.45
N MET A 303 17.32 -1.70 -0.66
CA MET A 303 16.40 -1.34 0.42
C MET A 303 15.85 -2.57 1.16
N LEU A 304 15.44 -3.60 0.43
CA LEU A 304 14.92 -4.82 1.04
C LEU A 304 16.00 -5.55 1.85
N ASN A 305 17.23 -5.63 1.34
CA ASN A 305 18.34 -6.26 2.05
C ASN A 305 18.65 -5.56 3.38
N VAL A 306 18.62 -4.22 3.40
CA VAL A 306 18.79 -3.45 4.64
C VAL A 306 17.63 -3.69 5.61
N LEU A 307 16.39 -3.65 5.12
CA LEU A 307 15.19 -3.81 5.96
C LEU A 307 15.03 -5.23 6.52
N ALA A 308 15.59 -6.24 5.86
CA ALA A 308 15.64 -7.61 6.39
C ALA A 308 16.60 -7.76 7.59
N GLY A 309 17.49 -6.79 7.80
CA GLY A 309 18.32 -6.61 8.99
C GLY A 309 19.51 -7.54 9.16
N SER A 310 19.45 -8.76 8.65
CA SER A 310 20.63 -9.65 8.55
C SER A 310 21.08 -9.77 7.10
N PRO A 311 22.39 -9.81 6.81
CA PRO A 311 22.91 -10.14 5.48
C PRO A 311 22.49 -11.57 5.16
N THR A 312 21.31 -11.71 4.59
CA THR A 312 20.71 -12.98 4.27
C THR A 312 20.87 -13.14 2.78
N ASN A 313 21.94 -13.83 2.38
CA ASN A 313 21.98 -14.36 1.02
C ASN A 313 20.83 -15.35 0.75
N THR A 314 20.04 -15.68 1.79
CA THR A 314 18.76 -16.39 1.73
C THR A 314 17.84 -15.89 0.60
N PHE A 315 17.76 -14.58 0.38
CA PHE A 315 16.87 -14.03 -0.65
C PHE A 315 17.51 -13.99 -2.04
N ARG A 316 18.82 -14.22 -2.16
CA ARG A 316 19.58 -14.22 -3.42
C ARG A 316 19.32 -12.97 -4.28
N LEU A 317 19.07 -11.81 -3.66
CA LEU A 317 18.61 -10.59 -4.34
C LEU A 317 19.63 -10.00 -5.33
N ASN A 318 20.91 -10.33 -5.16
CA ASN A 318 22.00 -9.88 -6.03
C ASN A 318 22.32 -10.87 -7.15
N GLU A 319 21.66 -12.03 -7.17
CA GLU A 319 21.91 -13.04 -8.19
C GLU A 319 21.10 -12.73 -9.45
N LYS A 320 21.77 -12.80 -10.61
CA LYS A 320 21.07 -12.67 -11.89
C LYS A 320 20.19 -13.90 -12.10
N VAL A 321 18.92 -13.65 -12.35
CA VAL A 321 17.96 -14.69 -12.69
C VAL A 321 17.89 -14.80 -14.20
N ASP A 322 18.14 -16.00 -14.73
CA ASP A 322 17.79 -16.32 -16.11
C ASP A 322 16.26 -16.42 -16.22
N LEU A 323 15.68 -15.39 -16.83
CA LEU A 323 14.23 -15.30 -16.95
C LEU A 323 13.66 -16.44 -17.81
N SER A 324 14.43 -17.00 -18.75
CA SER A 324 13.95 -18.06 -19.65
C SER A 324 13.55 -19.35 -18.92
N MET A 325 14.06 -19.56 -17.69
CA MET A 325 13.71 -20.69 -16.84
C MET A 325 12.42 -20.49 -16.03
N LEU A 326 11.82 -19.29 -16.08
CA LEU A 326 10.65 -18.95 -15.26
C LEU A 326 9.34 -19.28 -15.99
N LYS A 327 8.32 -19.64 -15.21
CA LYS A 327 6.94 -19.76 -15.70
C LYS A 327 6.20 -18.45 -15.46
N LEU A 328 5.70 -17.84 -16.52
CA LEU A 328 4.97 -16.58 -16.44
C LEU A 328 3.46 -16.83 -16.37
N TYR A 329 2.86 -16.59 -15.20
CA TYR A 329 1.41 -16.56 -15.04
C TYR A 329 0.92 -15.12 -14.88
N TYR A 330 -0.21 -14.79 -15.48
CA TYR A 330 -0.78 -13.44 -15.34
C TYR A 330 -2.31 -13.46 -15.17
N MET A 331 -2.81 -12.46 -14.46
CA MET A 331 -4.22 -12.09 -14.38
C MET A 331 -4.36 -10.65 -14.84
N ASP A 332 -5.30 -10.39 -15.75
CA ASP A 332 -5.68 -9.03 -16.15
C ASP A 332 -7.03 -8.62 -15.56
N THR A 333 -7.70 -9.50 -14.82
CA THR A 333 -8.89 -9.19 -14.04
C THR A 333 -9.08 -10.23 -12.92
N GLU A 334 -9.55 -9.75 -11.79
CA GLU A 334 -9.99 -10.53 -10.63
C GLU A 334 -11.42 -11.05 -10.76
N GLY A 335 -12.20 -10.52 -11.72
CA GLY A 335 -13.57 -10.97 -12.00
C GLY A 335 -14.61 -10.56 -10.95
N SER A 336 -14.34 -9.53 -10.15
CA SER A 336 -15.26 -9.08 -9.11
C SER A 336 -16.35 -8.17 -9.68
N LEU A 337 -17.59 -8.39 -9.24
CA LEU A 337 -18.71 -7.47 -9.46
C LEU A 337 -18.87 -6.45 -8.34
N TYR A 338 -18.08 -6.58 -7.27
CA TYR A 338 -18.28 -5.84 -6.03
C TYR A 338 -17.29 -4.69 -5.83
N ILE A 339 -16.24 -4.64 -6.66
CA ILE A 339 -15.27 -3.54 -6.70
C ILE A 339 -15.24 -2.92 -8.09
N SER A 340 -14.56 -1.79 -8.22
CA SER A 340 -14.34 -1.11 -9.49
C SER A 340 -13.71 -2.06 -10.50
N ARG A 341 -14.38 -2.24 -11.65
CA ARG A 341 -13.84 -3.04 -12.75
C ARG A 341 -12.52 -2.47 -13.24
N MET A 342 -11.59 -3.37 -13.54
CA MET A 342 -10.34 -3.02 -14.21
C MET A 342 -10.62 -2.37 -15.57
N THR A 343 -10.03 -1.20 -15.81
CA THR A 343 -10.21 -0.49 -17.09
C THR A 343 -9.52 -1.23 -18.23
N SER A 344 -9.94 -0.96 -19.48
CA SER A 344 -9.27 -1.51 -20.67
C SER A 344 -7.79 -1.15 -20.74
N ASP A 345 -7.42 0.03 -20.24
CA ASP A 345 -6.07 0.56 -20.36
C ASP A 345 -5.12 -0.16 -19.42
N VAL A 346 -5.53 -0.42 -18.18
CA VAL A 346 -4.72 -1.22 -17.24
C VAL A 346 -4.57 -2.66 -17.74
N ARG A 347 -5.66 -3.26 -18.25
CA ARG A 347 -5.59 -4.61 -18.87
C ARG A 347 -4.61 -4.66 -20.04
N ARG A 348 -4.61 -3.61 -20.87
CA ARG A 348 -3.68 -3.47 -22.00
C ARG A 348 -2.24 -3.36 -21.53
N VAL A 349 -1.97 -2.63 -20.45
CA VAL A 349 -0.61 -2.52 -19.87
C VAL A 349 -0.12 -3.87 -19.38
N VAL A 350 -0.94 -4.65 -18.65
CA VAL A 350 -0.56 -6.01 -18.22
C VAL A 350 -0.20 -6.88 -19.43
N ARG A 351 -1.05 -6.88 -20.47
CA ARG A 351 -0.80 -7.64 -21.71
C ARG A 351 0.45 -7.19 -22.45
N LYS A 352 0.74 -5.88 -22.44
CA LYS A 352 1.97 -5.32 -23.03
C LYS A 352 3.21 -5.83 -22.30
N VAL A 353 3.19 -5.88 -20.97
CA VAL A 353 4.28 -6.42 -20.16
C VAL A 353 4.49 -7.91 -20.43
N THR A 354 3.41 -8.71 -20.47
CA THR A 354 3.53 -10.14 -20.76
C THR A 354 4.05 -10.40 -22.17
N GLN A 355 3.62 -9.60 -23.14
CA GLN A 355 4.12 -9.70 -24.51
C GLN A 355 5.60 -9.33 -24.61
N TYR A 356 6.02 -8.27 -23.92
CA TYR A 356 7.43 -7.87 -23.86
C TYR A 356 8.31 -8.99 -23.27
N LEU A 357 7.87 -9.63 -22.18
CA LEU A 357 8.59 -10.75 -21.56
C LEU A 357 8.68 -11.96 -22.50
N LYS A 358 7.62 -12.24 -23.26
CA LYS A 358 7.62 -13.28 -24.29
C LYS A 358 8.63 -12.97 -25.39
N GLU A 359 8.55 -11.80 -26.01
CA GLU A 359 9.37 -11.41 -27.17
C GLU A 359 10.84 -11.27 -26.82
N THR A 360 11.15 -10.70 -25.65
CA THR A 360 12.53 -10.37 -25.26
C THR A 360 13.25 -11.52 -24.60
N HIS A 361 12.52 -12.38 -23.87
CA HIS A 361 13.12 -13.38 -23.01
C HIS A 361 12.59 -14.81 -23.24
N GLY A 362 11.64 -15.01 -24.17
CA GLY A 362 11.08 -16.32 -24.47
C GLY A 362 10.12 -16.85 -23.40
N LEU A 363 9.63 -16.02 -22.47
CA LEU A 363 8.72 -16.46 -21.41
C LEU A 363 7.30 -16.55 -21.97
N GLU A 364 6.81 -17.77 -22.18
CA GLU A 364 5.44 -17.99 -22.61
C GLU A 364 4.43 -17.60 -21.50
N PRO A 365 3.51 -16.65 -21.76
CA PRO A 365 2.57 -16.17 -20.76
C PRO A 365 1.34 -17.07 -20.67
N HIS A 366 1.11 -17.61 -19.48
CA HIS A 366 -0.07 -18.41 -19.16
C HIS A 366 -1.09 -17.54 -18.42
N ARG A 367 -2.24 -17.30 -19.05
CA ARG A 367 -3.33 -16.60 -18.38
C ARG A 367 -3.91 -17.49 -17.29
N LEU A 368 -3.89 -17.01 -16.07
CA LEU A 368 -4.49 -17.68 -14.91
C LEU A 368 -5.86 -17.05 -14.62
N GLN A 369 -6.82 -17.86 -14.19
CA GLN A 369 -8.08 -17.37 -13.63
C GLN A 369 -8.28 -18.06 -12.29
N LEU A 370 -8.30 -17.27 -11.22
CA LEU A 370 -8.60 -17.72 -9.87
C LEU A 370 -9.99 -17.18 -9.49
N PRO A 371 -11.07 -17.98 -9.61
CA PRO A 371 -12.43 -17.55 -9.31
C PRO A 371 -12.56 -16.89 -7.93
N GLU A 372 -11.82 -17.37 -6.93
CA GLU A 372 -11.80 -16.91 -5.54
C GLU A 372 -11.33 -15.47 -5.40
N MET A 373 -10.48 -14.98 -6.32
CA MET A 373 -9.96 -13.61 -6.29
C MET A 373 -11.05 -12.55 -6.46
N ARG A 374 -12.22 -12.92 -7.00
CA ARG A 374 -13.38 -12.02 -7.07
C ARG A 374 -13.85 -11.55 -5.68
N PHE A 375 -13.49 -12.29 -4.64
CA PHE A 375 -13.83 -12.01 -3.25
C PHE A 375 -12.67 -11.46 -2.42
N ALA A 376 -11.50 -11.19 -3.01
CA ALA A 376 -10.28 -10.87 -2.26
C ALA A 376 -10.45 -9.75 -1.21
N VAL A 377 -11.16 -8.67 -1.54
CA VAL A 377 -11.43 -7.57 -0.60
C VAL A 377 -12.33 -8.02 0.56
N PHE A 378 -13.34 -8.84 0.30
CA PHE A 378 -14.19 -9.39 1.35
C PHE A 378 -13.44 -10.40 2.21
N THR A 379 -12.57 -11.20 1.59
CA THR A 379 -11.71 -12.12 2.31
C THR A 379 -10.85 -11.34 3.31
N LEU A 380 -10.27 -10.21 2.92
CA LEU A 380 -9.51 -9.35 3.83
C LEU A 380 -10.36 -8.87 5.03
N PHE A 381 -11.56 -8.33 4.80
CA PHE A 381 -12.42 -7.86 5.90
C PHE A 381 -12.94 -8.99 6.79
N LYS A 382 -13.24 -10.16 6.21
CA LYS A 382 -13.63 -11.34 6.98
C LYS A 382 -12.46 -11.91 7.78
N VAL A 383 -11.24 -11.89 7.24
CA VAL A 383 -10.06 -12.26 8.02
C VAL A 383 -9.95 -11.29 9.20
N ALA A 384 -9.97 -9.97 8.99
CA ALA A 384 -9.92 -9.00 10.08
C ALA A 384 -11.02 -9.20 11.14
N ALA A 385 -12.26 -9.47 10.72
CA ALA A 385 -13.40 -9.68 11.61
C ALA A 385 -13.39 -11.02 12.37
N ALA A 386 -12.69 -12.04 11.87
CA ALA A 386 -12.54 -13.32 12.55
C ALA A 386 -11.58 -13.24 13.75
N GLU A 387 -10.79 -12.17 13.85
CA GLU A 387 -9.63 -12.10 14.74
C GLU A 387 -9.88 -11.21 15.94
N GLU A 388 -10.54 -10.06 15.72
CA GLU A 388 -11.02 -9.21 16.79
C GLU A 388 -12.55 -9.06 16.68
N PRO A 389 -13.34 -9.65 17.59
CA PRO A 389 -14.80 -9.46 17.61
C PRO A 389 -15.20 -8.04 18.01
N LYS A 390 -14.24 -7.12 18.10
CA LYS A 390 -14.45 -5.70 18.38
C LYS A 390 -14.78 -4.95 17.10
N PRO A 391 -15.72 -4.01 17.15
CA PRO A 391 -15.98 -3.14 16.01
C PRO A 391 -14.73 -2.38 15.61
N LEU A 392 -14.45 -2.28 14.30
CA LEU A 392 -13.31 -1.52 13.76
C LEU A 392 -13.21 -0.09 14.32
N SER A 393 -14.31 0.51 14.76
CA SER A 393 -14.32 1.83 15.42
C SER A 393 -13.49 1.90 16.69
N GLU A 394 -13.27 0.79 17.41
CA GLU A 394 -12.42 0.77 18.61
C GLU A 394 -10.95 1.04 18.31
N MET A 395 -10.48 0.70 17.11
CA MET A 395 -9.11 1.01 16.68
C MET A 395 -8.87 2.52 16.62
N TYR A 396 -9.90 3.32 16.31
CA TYR A 396 -9.77 4.77 16.17
C TYR A 396 -9.80 5.52 17.51
N ARG A 397 -10.51 4.99 18.50
CA ARG A 397 -10.53 5.50 19.88
C ARG A 397 -10.99 4.41 20.86
N PRO A 398 -10.44 4.37 22.09
CA PRO A 398 -10.94 3.49 23.14
C PRO A 398 -12.45 3.67 23.36
N GLY A 399 -13.20 2.56 23.44
CA GLY A 399 -14.66 2.57 23.58
C GLY A 399 -15.43 2.79 22.27
N GLY A 400 -14.74 2.99 21.14
CA GLY A 400 -15.34 3.07 19.81
C GLY A 400 -16.31 4.24 19.63
N PHE A 401 -16.99 4.30 18.49
CA PHE A 401 -17.98 5.33 18.19
C PHE A 401 -19.14 4.78 17.36
N ASN A 402 -20.29 5.44 17.46
CA ASN A 402 -21.43 5.13 16.62
C ASN A 402 -21.27 5.78 15.24
N THR A 403 -21.06 4.98 14.21
CA THR A 403 -20.84 5.45 12.83
C THR A 403 -21.99 6.30 12.29
N PHE A 404 -23.24 6.00 12.66
CA PHE A 404 -24.39 6.78 12.21
C PHE A 404 -24.43 8.17 12.84
N VAL A 405 -24.15 8.27 14.13
CA VAL A 405 -24.06 9.57 14.83
C VAL A 405 -22.90 10.40 14.27
N GLU A 406 -21.73 9.80 14.02
CA GLU A 406 -20.60 10.50 13.41
C GLU A 406 -20.89 10.95 11.97
N LEU A 407 -21.67 10.18 11.21
CA LEU A 407 -22.13 10.61 9.89
C LEU A 407 -23.03 11.84 9.97
N LEU A 408 -23.96 11.89 10.93
CA LEU A 408 -24.79 13.09 11.16
C LEU A 408 -23.93 14.30 11.58
N ARG A 409 -22.92 14.08 12.43
CA ARG A 409 -21.96 15.13 12.82
C ARG A 409 -21.18 15.65 11.61
N LEU A 410 -20.76 14.76 10.71
CA LEU A 410 -20.06 15.14 9.48
C LEU A 410 -20.91 16.05 8.60
N LEU A 411 -22.22 15.78 8.46
CA LEU A 411 -23.14 16.59 7.66
C LEU A 411 -23.31 18.03 8.18
N VAL A 412 -23.14 18.25 9.49
CA VAL A 412 -23.23 19.57 10.12
C VAL A 412 -21.85 20.21 10.37
N GLY A 413 -20.78 19.65 9.83
CA GLY A 413 -19.41 20.18 9.98
C GLY A 413 -18.76 19.92 11.36
N ALA A 414 -19.36 19.07 12.19
CA ALA A 414 -18.87 18.70 13.52
C ALA A 414 -18.25 17.28 13.56
N GLY A 415 -17.98 16.68 12.39
CA GLY A 415 -17.45 15.33 12.27
C GLY A 415 -16.04 15.21 12.83
N ARG A 416 -15.75 14.13 13.54
CA ARG A 416 -14.40 13.84 14.10
C ARG A 416 -13.64 12.77 13.34
N HIS A 417 -14.25 12.22 12.30
CA HIS A 417 -13.71 11.15 11.49
C HIS A 417 -13.97 11.44 10.01
N THR A 418 -13.08 10.97 9.14
CA THR A 418 -13.28 11.12 7.69
C THR A 418 -14.42 10.23 7.17
N LEU A 419 -14.99 10.60 6.01
CA LEU A 419 -15.98 9.73 5.34
C LEU A 419 -15.39 8.36 4.98
N GLY A 420 -14.09 8.29 4.66
CA GLY A 420 -13.37 7.04 4.41
C GLY A 420 -13.41 6.13 5.64
N THR A 421 -13.08 6.68 6.82
CA THR A 421 -13.19 5.97 8.10
C THR A 421 -14.60 5.48 8.39
N LEU A 422 -15.61 6.33 8.25
CA LEU A 422 -17.01 5.92 8.49
C LEU A 422 -17.45 4.82 7.52
N SER A 423 -17.02 4.90 6.27
CA SER A 423 -17.27 3.88 5.25
C SER A 423 -16.57 2.56 5.58
N ALA A 424 -15.31 2.60 5.99
CA ALA A 424 -14.55 1.42 6.41
C ALA A 424 -15.20 0.73 7.61
N CYS A 425 -15.58 1.49 8.65
CA CYS A 425 -16.29 0.95 9.81
C CYS A 425 -17.64 0.32 9.42
N LYS A 426 -18.40 0.99 8.53
CA LYS A 426 -19.68 0.46 8.08
C LYS A 426 -19.53 -0.81 7.25
N VAL A 427 -18.55 -0.85 6.34
CA VAL A 427 -18.24 -2.03 5.53
C VAL A 427 -17.81 -3.18 6.43
N ALA A 428 -16.85 -2.96 7.33
CA ALA A 428 -16.40 -3.94 8.31
C ALA A 428 -17.57 -4.51 9.13
N SER A 429 -18.59 -3.68 9.44
CA SER A 429 -19.74 -4.12 10.23
C SER A 429 -20.55 -5.26 9.62
N PHE A 430 -20.46 -5.48 8.31
CA PHE A 430 -21.13 -6.58 7.62
C PHE A 430 -20.39 -7.93 7.69
N PHE A 431 -19.15 -7.96 8.20
CA PHE A 431 -18.29 -9.15 8.14
C PHE A 431 -18.06 -9.85 9.48
N HIS A 432 -18.81 -9.48 10.53
CA HIS A 432 -18.70 -10.11 11.85
C HIS A 432 -19.14 -11.59 11.85
N PHE A 433 -18.47 -12.39 12.66
CA PHE A 433 -18.84 -13.77 12.96
C PHE A 433 -19.70 -13.84 14.22
N ARG A 434 -20.56 -14.87 14.33
CA ARG A 434 -21.42 -15.03 15.52
C ARG A 434 -20.66 -15.56 16.72
N SER A 435 -19.54 -16.25 16.47
CA SER A 435 -18.64 -16.78 17.49
C SER A 435 -17.20 -16.81 16.96
N GLU A 436 -16.25 -16.87 17.89
CA GLU A 436 -14.83 -17.07 17.57
C GLU A 436 -14.59 -18.36 16.77
N GLN A 437 -15.30 -19.44 17.14
CA GLN A 437 -15.24 -20.73 16.44
C GLN A 437 -15.65 -20.64 14.96
N GLU A 438 -16.67 -19.83 14.63
CA GLU A 438 -17.06 -19.59 13.23
C GLU A 438 -15.95 -18.83 12.47
N GLY A 439 -15.29 -17.87 13.13
CA GLY A 439 -14.15 -17.15 12.58
C GLY A 439 -12.97 -18.08 12.31
N GLU A 440 -12.60 -18.92 13.27
CA GLU A 440 -11.52 -19.91 13.13
C GLU A 440 -11.80 -20.93 12.02
N ALA A 441 -13.04 -21.43 11.94
CA ALA A 441 -13.47 -22.31 10.87
C ALA A 441 -13.36 -21.65 9.48
N TYR A 442 -13.69 -20.36 9.38
CA TYR A 442 -13.51 -19.60 8.16
C TYR A 442 -12.02 -19.48 7.78
N ILE A 443 -11.13 -19.15 8.72
CA ILE A 443 -9.68 -19.10 8.49
C ILE A 443 -9.15 -20.47 8.04
N ALA A 444 -9.58 -21.57 8.67
CA ALA A 444 -9.22 -22.92 8.27
C ALA A 444 -9.69 -23.23 6.84
N SER A 445 -10.89 -22.79 6.46
CA SER A 445 -11.40 -22.97 5.09
C SER A 445 -10.54 -22.25 4.04
N LEU A 446 -9.98 -21.09 4.37
CA LEU A 446 -9.07 -20.35 3.49
C LEU A 446 -7.74 -21.07 3.32
N LYS A 447 -7.19 -21.66 4.39
CA LYS A 447 -5.96 -22.48 4.32
C LYS A 447 -6.16 -23.69 3.41
N ASN A 448 -7.29 -24.39 3.55
CA ASN A 448 -7.65 -25.50 2.66
C ASN A 448 -7.86 -25.06 1.20
N ALA A 449 -8.32 -23.82 0.96
CA ALA A 449 -8.43 -23.28 -0.39
C ALA A 449 -7.07 -22.91 -1.00
N ARG A 450 -6.13 -22.40 -0.18
CA ARG A 450 -4.76 -22.08 -0.62
C ARG A 450 -3.97 -23.32 -1.05
N ASP A 451 -4.17 -24.44 -0.36
CA ASP A 451 -3.40 -25.66 -0.57
C ASP A 451 -3.92 -26.52 -1.76
N ARG A 452 -5.07 -26.15 -2.33
CA ARG A 452 -5.61 -26.71 -3.59
C ARG A 452 -5.07 -25.94 -4.79
#